data_AF-A0A6G3U5M7-F1
#
_entry.id   AF-A0A6G3U5M7-F1
#
_cell.length_a   1.000
_cell.length_b   1.000
_cell.length_c   1.000
_cell.angle_alpha   90.00
_cell.angle_beta   90.00
_cell.angle_gamma   90.00
#
_symmetry.space_group_name_H-M   'P 1'
#
loop_
_entity.id
_entity.type
_entity.pdbx_description
1 polymer ?
#
loop_
_entity_poly.entity_id
_entity_poly.type
_entity_poly.pdbx_seq_one_letter_code
_entity_poly.pdbx_strand_id
1 'polypeptide(L)'
;MSTAALRRVVVVGNGIAGLTAADTLRDTGFDGELTIVGDEPHPAYSRPALSKALLLDHDDHAAHRLAPSAHGATELLGVRATGLDPDRRRVRLDDGTELPYDGVVLATGSRARRLSALAGEVTLRGLDDALGLRGRLAGRPSVVVVGGGPLGMEIASGCLAAGCTVTLVSQGLPLTVQLGPYLAGVFVGAARERGLTVVDTESARLEGPEHGPRVVLAEGTVLEAGLVVSAVGDVPNTEWLA
;
A
#
# COMPACT_ATOMS: atom_id res chain seq x y z
N MET A 1 14.86 38.67 -10.90
CA MET A 1 13.46 38.20 -10.81
C MET A 1 13.15 38.09 -9.33
N SER A 2 12.18 38.87 -8.84
CA SER A 2 11.74 38.79 -7.44
C SER A 2 11.11 37.41 -7.22
N THR A 3 11.73 36.56 -6.40
CA THR A 3 11.09 35.35 -5.91
C THR A 3 9.93 35.81 -5.04
N ALA A 4 8.71 35.73 -5.56
CA ALA A 4 7.52 35.95 -4.75
C ALA A 4 7.64 35.09 -3.49
N ALA A 5 7.47 35.71 -2.32
CA ALA A 5 7.54 34.99 -1.06
C ALA A 5 6.52 33.84 -1.08
N LEU A 6 6.96 32.63 -0.73
CA LEU A 6 6.10 31.47 -0.59
C LEU A 6 5.09 31.78 0.53
N ARG A 7 3.79 31.84 0.24
CA ARG A 7 2.74 32.09 1.25
C ARG A 7 1.71 30.97 1.33
N ARG A 8 1.58 30.15 0.29
CA ARG A 8 0.69 28.97 0.24
C ARG A 8 1.44 27.75 -0.25
N VAL A 9 1.43 26.69 0.56
CA VAL A 9 1.96 25.38 0.18
C VAL A 9 0.86 24.34 0.24
N VAL A 10 0.73 23.58 -0.85
CA VAL A 10 -0.15 22.39 -0.90
C VAL A 10 0.71 21.14 -0.91
N VAL A 11 0.48 20.25 0.05
CA VAL A 11 1.08 18.93 0.12
C VAL A 11 0.04 17.92 -0.34
N VAL A 12 0.29 17.25 -1.46
CA VAL A 12 -0.60 16.22 -2.00
C VAL A 12 -0.14 14.85 -1.52
N GLY A 13 -0.86 14.28 -0.56
CA GLY A 13 -0.59 13.02 0.12
C GLY A 13 -0.40 13.21 1.63
N ASN A 14 -1.21 12.53 2.44
CA ASN A 14 -1.16 12.58 3.92
C ASN A 14 -0.34 11.44 4.54
N GLY A 15 0.51 10.77 3.76
CA GLY A 15 1.42 9.75 4.27
C GLY A 15 2.65 10.33 4.96
N ILE A 16 3.56 9.46 5.40
CA ILE A 16 4.79 9.88 6.12
C ILE A 16 5.57 10.98 5.39
N ALA A 17 5.72 10.89 4.07
CA ALA A 17 6.45 11.90 3.29
C ALA A 17 5.75 13.27 3.33
N GLY A 18 4.42 13.29 3.26
CA GLY A 18 3.63 14.52 3.31
C GLY A 18 3.68 15.18 4.69
N LEU A 19 3.51 14.38 5.75
CA LEU A 19 3.66 14.86 7.12
C LEU A 19 5.06 15.40 7.39
N THR A 20 6.10 14.64 7.03
CA THR A 20 7.48 15.09 7.21
C THR A 20 7.75 16.38 6.45
N ALA A 21 7.23 16.54 5.22
CA ALA A 21 7.36 17.78 4.47
C ALA A 21 6.65 18.95 5.18
N ALA A 22 5.44 18.73 5.68
CA ALA A 22 4.67 19.73 6.41
C ALA A 22 5.35 20.18 7.71
N ASP A 23 5.82 19.22 8.52
CA ASP A 23 6.56 19.48 9.75
C ASP A 23 7.88 20.21 9.44
N THR A 24 8.64 19.75 8.44
CA THR A 24 9.91 20.38 8.03
C THR A 24 9.70 21.82 7.55
N LEU A 25 8.62 22.11 6.83
CA LEU A 25 8.30 23.49 6.44
C LEU A 25 8.13 24.38 7.68
N ARG A 26 7.42 23.91 8.71
CA ARG A 26 7.27 24.67 9.96
C ARG A 26 8.57 24.82 10.72
N ASP A 27 9.33 23.73 10.88
CA ASP A 27 10.61 23.73 11.57
C ASP A 27 11.63 24.67 10.91
N THR A 28 11.51 24.88 9.60
CA THR A 28 12.37 25.79 8.82
C THR A 28 11.83 27.22 8.72
N GLY A 29 10.74 27.53 9.43
CA GLY A 29 10.22 28.90 9.58
C GLY A 29 9.17 29.31 8.54
N PHE A 30 8.61 28.38 7.76
CA PHE A 30 7.46 28.71 6.91
C PHE A 30 6.25 29.08 7.78
N ASP A 31 5.79 30.32 7.64
CA ASP A 31 4.67 30.89 8.41
C ASP A 31 3.38 31.02 7.58
N GLY A 32 3.40 30.56 6.33
CA GLY A 32 2.27 30.67 5.41
C GLY A 32 1.17 29.62 5.61
N GLU A 33 0.17 29.67 4.74
CA GLU A 33 -0.90 28.68 4.67
C GLU A 33 -0.34 27.34 4.19
N LEU A 34 -0.72 26.28 4.88
CA LEU A 34 -0.31 24.91 4.57
C LEU A 34 -1.57 24.03 4.50
N THR A 35 -1.76 23.37 3.37
CA THR A 35 -2.87 22.44 3.16
C THR A 35 -2.32 21.07 2.81
N ILE A 36 -2.79 20.03 3.49
CA ILE A 36 -2.49 18.63 3.17
C ILE A 36 -3.74 18.01 2.58
N VAL A 37 -3.61 17.36 1.42
CA VAL A 37 -4.70 16.62 0.77
C VAL A 37 -4.43 15.13 0.89
N GLY A 38 -5.40 14.36 1.35
CA GLY A 38 -5.33 12.90 1.48
C GLY A 38 -6.56 12.23 0.89
N ASP A 39 -6.35 11.23 0.03
CA ASP A 39 -7.42 10.47 -0.61
C ASP A 39 -8.09 9.46 0.35
N GLU A 40 -7.38 9.05 1.40
CA GLU A 40 -7.93 8.22 2.47
C GLU A 40 -8.69 9.08 3.51
N PRO A 41 -9.84 8.60 4.04
CA PRO A 41 -10.63 9.33 5.06
C PRO A 41 -10.03 9.20 6.47
N HIS A 42 -8.76 8.79 6.56
CA HIS A 42 -8.09 8.44 7.81
C HIS A 42 -6.98 9.44 8.13
N PRO A 43 -6.78 9.79 9.42
CA PRO A 43 -5.56 10.47 9.84
C PRO A 43 -4.31 9.66 9.47
N ALA A 44 -3.18 10.33 9.35
CA ALA A 44 -1.93 9.69 8.96
C ALA A 44 -1.50 8.54 9.89
N TYR A 45 -1.01 7.47 9.28
CA TYR A 45 -0.62 6.24 9.97
C TYR A 45 0.63 5.61 9.34
N SER A 46 1.26 4.69 10.08
CA SER A 46 2.42 3.93 9.65
C SER A 46 2.01 2.79 8.71
N ARG A 47 2.12 3.03 7.40
CA ARG A 47 1.87 1.98 6.37
C ARG A 47 2.71 0.70 6.58
N PRO A 48 4.00 0.75 6.98
CA PRO A 48 4.80 -0.47 7.25
C PRO A 48 4.23 -1.36 8.35
N ALA A 49 3.37 -0.82 9.20
CA ALA A 49 2.74 -1.58 10.27
C ALA A 49 1.49 -2.36 9.80
N LEU A 50 0.93 -2.05 8.62
CA LEU A 50 -0.30 -2.68 8.13
C LEU A 50 -0.17 -4.18 7.86
N SER A 51 0.94 -4.63 7.26
CA SER A 51 1.18 -6.07 7.01
C SER A 51 1.36 -6.85 8.31
N LYS A 52 1.83 -6.17 9.37
CA LYS A 52 1.94 -6.70 10.73
C LYS A 52 0.64 -6.56 11.51
N ALA A 53 -0.27 -5.65 11.12
CA ALA A 53 -1.60 -5.54 11.71
C ALA A 53 -2.46 -6.79 11.47
N LEU A 54 -2.16 -7.58 10.43
CA LEU A 54 -2.72 -8.93 10.27
C LEU A 54 -2.32 -9.89 11.41
N LEU A 55 -1.25 -9.58 12.14
CA LEU A 55 -0.70 -10.36 13.27
C LEU A 55 -1.08 -9.77 14.64
N LEU A 56 -1.76 -8.62 14.71
CA LEU A 56 -2.06 -7.94 15.98
C LEU A 56 -3.50 -8.21 16.45
N ASP A 57 -3.68 -8.24 17.77
CA ASP A 57 -4.96 -8.44 18.43
C ASP A 57 -5.97 -7.29 18.18
N HIS A 58 -7.25 -7.60 18.40
CA HIS A 58 -8.43 -6.88 17.88
C HIS A 58 -8.52 -5.36 18.18
N ASP A 59 -7.82 -4.83 19.18
CA ASP A 59 -8.14 -3.53 19.77
C ASP A 59 -7.08 -2.43 19.62
N ASP A 60 -5.89 -2.70 19.08
CA ASP A 60 -4.81 -1.69 19.07
C ASP A 60 -4.60 -1.02 17.70
N HIS A 61 -5.66 -0.40 17.17
CA HIS A 61 -5.56 0.48 16.01
C HIS A 61 -4.77 1.77 16.30
N ALA A 62 -4.53 2.09 17.58
CA ALA A 62 -3.74 3.24 18.01
C ALA A 62 -2.24 3.04 17.79
N ALA A 63 -1.73 1.80 17.88
CA ALA A 63 -0.33 1.44 17.65
C ALA A 63 0.19 1.77 16.23
N HIS A 64 -0.69 2.10 15.29
CA HIS A 64 -0.33 2.46 13.92
C HIS A 64 -0.41 3.94 13.61
N ARG A 65 -0.98 4.76 14.50
CA ARG A 65 -1.06 6.20 14.27
C ARG A 65 0.33 6.80 14.30
N LEU A 66 0.60 7.69 13.37
CA LEU A 66 1.77 8.56 13.51
C LEU A 66 1.49 9.55 14.65
N ALA A 67 2.56 10.03 15.29
CA ALA A 67 2.42 11.02 16.33
C ALA A 67 1.60 12.22 15.80
N PRO A 68 0.72 12.84 16.63
CA PRO A 68 0.01 14.05 16.23
C PRO A 68 1.02 15.07 15.74
N SER A 69 0.78 15.61 14.54
CA SER A 69 1.70 16.56 13.93
C SER A 69 1.57 17.94 14.55
N ALA A 70 2.68 18.68 14.55
CA ALA A 70 2.73 20.05 15.05
C ALA A 70 2.57 21.10 13.93
N HIS A 71 2.41 20.66 12.68
CA HIS A 71 2.48 21.55 11.52
C HIS A 71 1.31 22.54 11.36
N GLY A 72 0.18 22.33 12.06
CA GLY A 72 -0.98 23.23 12.02
C GLY A 72 -1.55 23.44 10.60
N ALA A 73 -1.54 22.38 9.78
CA ALA A 73 -2.03 22.46 8.41
C ALA A 73 -3.54 22.25 8.38
N THR A 74 -4.21 22.78 7.35
CA THR A 74 -5.57 22.35 7.02
C THR A 74 -5.48 20.99 6.32
N GLU A 75 -6.06 19.96 6.92
CA GLU A 75 -6.10 18.61 6.34
C GLU A 75 -7.44 18.37 5.63
N LEU A 76 -7.39 18.10 4.33
CA LEU A 76 -8.52 17.72 3.50
C LEU A 76 -8.41 16.21 3.23
N LEU A 77 -9.13 15.41 4.03
CA LEU A 77 -9.10 13.95 3.99
C LEU A 77 -10.30 13.38 3.24
N GLY A 78 -10.14 12.20 2.64
CA GLY A 78 -11.17 11.57 1.81
C GLY A 78 -11.40 12.26 0.45
N VAL A 79 -10.47 13.13 0.03
CA VAL A 79 -10.53 13.90 -1.21
C VAL A 79 -9.22 13.73 -1.95
N ARG A 80 -9.27 13.42 -3.26
CA ARG A 80 -8.05 13.14 -4.04
C ARG A 80 -7.74 14.25 -5.03
N ALA A 81 -6.46 14.49 -5.26
CA ALA A 81 -6.02 15.32 -6.38
C ALA A 81 -6.27 14.61 -7.71
N THR A 82 -6.81 15.35 -8.68
CA THR A 82 -7.17 14.89 -10.02
C THR A 82 -6.45 15.64 -11.13
N GLY A 83 -5.79 16.76 -10.81
CA GLY A 83 -5.05 17.57 -11.78
C GLY A 83 -4.05 18.51 -11.11
N LEU A 84 -2.93 18.77 -11.79
CA LEU A 84 -1.97 19.82 -11.44
C LEU A 84 -1.87 20.82 -12.60
N ASP A 85 -2.22 22.08 -12.35
CA ASP A 85 -2.13 23.16 -13.32
C ASP A 85 -0.96 24.09 -12.94
N PRO A 86 0.23 23.95 -13.58
CA PRO A 86 1.40 24.77 -13.26
C PRO A 86 1.26 26.22 -13.74
N ASP A 87 0.50 26.46 -14.81
CA ASP A 87 0.31 27.79 -15.39
C ASP A 87 -0.57 28.66 -14.49
N ARG A 88 -1.68 28.09 -14.02
CA ARG A 88 -2.62 28.76 -13.09
C ARG A 88 -2.24 28.57 -11.63
N ARG A 89 -1.24 27.73 -11.34
CA ARG A 89 -0.82 27.28 -10.00
C ARG A 89 -2.00 26.80 -9.17
N ARG A 90 -2.66 25.75 -9.65
CA ARG A 90 -3.80 25.11 -8.99
C ARG A 90 -3.62 23.60 -8.88
N VAL A 91 -4.04 23.03 -7.76
CA VAL A 91 -4.31 21.59 -7.63
C VAL A 91 -5.83 21.41 -7.71
N ARG A 92 -6.31 20.55 -8.61
CA ARG A 92 -7.73 20.22 -8.75
C ARG A 92 -8.05 18.97 -7.94
N LEU A 93 -9.18 18.97 -7.25
CA LEU A 93 -9.66 17.87 -6.44
C LEU A 93 -10.87 17.19 -7.08
N ASP A 94 -11.21 15.98 -6.66
CA ASP A 94 -12.35 15.21 -7.17
C ASP A 94 -13.73 15.72 -6.73
N ASP A 95 -13.77 16.54 -5.68
CA ASP A 95 -14.97 17.25 -5.23
C ASP A 95 -15.24 18.57 -6.00
N GLY A 96 -14.37 18.91 -6.96
CA GLY A 96 -14.44 20.13 -7.76
C GLY A 96 -13.71 21.34 -7.14
N THR A 97 -13.12 21.19 -5.96
CA THR A 97 -12.30 22.24 -5.32
C THR A 97 -11.01 22.47 -6.12
N GLU A 98 -10.60 23.74 -6.26
CA GLU A 98 -9.30 24.12 -6.80
C GLU A 98 -8.46 24.85 -5.75
N LEU A 99 -7.32 24.27 -5.37
CA LEU A 99 -6.42 24.83 -4.36
C LEU A 99 -5.33 25.70 -5.00
N PRO A 100 -5.26 27.01 -4.71
CA PRO A 100 -4.14 27.86 -5.10
C PRO A 100 -2.86 27.48 -4.36
N TYR A 101 -1.73 27.52 -5.06
CA TYR A 101 -0.43 27.29 -4.42
C TYR A 101 0.64 28.25 -4.92
N ASP A 102 1.64 28.52 -4.07
CA ASP A 102 2.91 29.10 -4.47
C ASP A 102 3.99 28.02 -4.55
N GLY A 103 3.88 26.96 -3.73
CA GLY A 103 4.65 25.72 -3.84
C GLY A 103 3.76 24.49 -3.66
N VAL A 104 4.13 23.38 -4.32
CA VAL A 104 3.43 22.10 -4.23
C VAL A 104 4.42 20.99 -3.88
N VAL A 105 4.05 20.12 -2.94
CA VAL A 105 4.80 18.90 -2.61
C VAL A 105 4.00 17.70 -3.09
N LEU A 106 4.61 16.86 -3.91
CA LEU A 106 3.99 15.64 -4.41
C LEU A 106 4.42 14.46 -3.53
N ALA A 107 3.53 14.02 -2.66
CA ALA A 107 3.72 12.95 -1.68
C ALA A 107 2.66 11.83 -1.85
N THR A 108 2.16 11.62 -3.07
CA THR A 108 1.05 10.71 -3.42
C THR A 108 1.39 9.22 -3.34
N GLY A 109 2.67 8.90 -3.10
CA GLY A 109 3.14 7.53 -2.92
C GLY A 109 2.86 6.64 -4.13
N SER A 110 2.25 5.50 -3.88
CA SER A 110 2.03 4.46 -4.88
C SER A 110 0.80 3.64 -4.51
N ARG A 111 0.22 2.95 -5.50
CA ARG A 111 -0.83 1.95 -5.33
C ARG A 111 -0.27 0.55 -5.57
N ALA A 112 -0.90 -0.45 -4.97
CA ALA A 112 -0.56 -1.85 -5.26
C ALA A 112 -0.78 -2.16 -6.74
N ARG A 113 0.20 -2.82 -7.37
CA ARG A 113 0.04 -3.40 -8.71
C ARG A 113 -0.93 -4.57 -8.62
N ARG A 114 -1.90 -4.58 -9.53
CA ARG A 114 -2.87 -5.68 -9.69
C ARG A 114 -2.45 -6.59 -10.84
N LEU A 115 -2.73 -7.88 -10.69
CA LEU A 115 -2.55 -8.89 -11.73
C LEU A 115 -3.72 -8.89 -12.72
N SER A 116 -4.88 -8.40 -12.31
CA SER A 116 -6.09 -8.40 -13.13
C SER A 116 -7.02 -7.23 -12.80
N ALA A 117 -8.10 -7.13 -13.58
CA ALA A 117 -9.25 -6.28 -13.25
C ALA A 117 -10.41 -7.09 -12.63
N LEU A 118 -10.17 -8.34 -12.23
CA LEU A 118 -11.22 -9.23 -11.76
C LEU A 118 -11.76 -8.79 -10.41
N ALA A 119 -13.08 -8.89 -10.25
CA ALA A 119 -13.74 -8.70 -8.97
C ALA A 119 -13.26 -9.77 -7.98
N GLY A 120 -12.81 -9.35 -6.80
CA GLY A 120 -12.33 -10.25 -5.75
C GLY A 120 -10.81 -10.39 -5.64
N GLU A 121 -10.02 -9.82 -6.55
CA GLU A 121 -8.58 -9.67 -6.33
C GLU A 121 -8.33 -8.79 -5.09
N VAL A 122 -7.60 -9.33 -4.12
CA VAL A 122 -7.24 -8.64 -2.89
C VAL A 122 -5.78 -8.17 -2.99
N THR A 123 -5.54 -6.93 -2.64
CA THR A 123 -4.21 -6.33 -2.48
C THR A 123 -4.07 -5.76 -1.07
N LEU A 124 -2.86 -5.38 -0.67
CA LEU A 124 -2.62 -4.70 0.60
C LEU A 124 -1.78 -3.44 0.39
N ARG A 125 -2.40 -2.26 0.54
CA ARG A 125 -1.70 -0.97 0.45
C ARG A 125 -2.16 0.05 1.49
N GLY A 126 -3.47 0.16 1.69
CA GLY A 126 -4.09 1.09 2.63
C GLY A 126 -4.65 0.40 3.88
N LEU A 127 -5.12 1.19 4.84
CA LEU A 127 -5.75 0.68 6.05
C LEU A 127 -7.01 -0.14 5.75
N ASP A 128 -7.82 0.33 4.80
CA ASP A 128 -9.07 -0.36 4.41
C ASP A 128 -8.78 -1.74 3.78
N ASP A 129 -7.68 -1.86 3.01
CA ASP A 129 -7.24 -3.15 2.50
C ASP A 129 -6.88 -4.12 3.64
N ALA A 130 -6.15 -3.62 4.65
CA ALA A 130 -5.74 -4.42 5.81
C ALA A 130 -6.96 -4.91 6.62
N LEU A 131 -7.94 -4.03 6.84
CA LEU A 131 -9.20 -4.38 7.53
C LEU A 131 -10.02 -5.38 6.73
N GLY A 132 -10.13 -5.17 5.40
CA GLY A 132 -10.84 -6.07 4.50
C GLY A 132 -10.19 -7.46 4.44
N LEU A 133 -8.85 -7.52 4.38
CA LEU A 133 -8.10 -8.77 4.41
C LEU A 133 -8.30 -9.50 5.75
N ARG A 134 -8.20 -8.80 6.88
CA ARG A 134 -8.46 -9.37 8.21
C ARG A 134 -9.84 -10.02 8.30
N GLY A 135 -10.88 -9.34 7.81
CA GLY A 135 -12.24 -9.89 7.78
C GLY A 135 -12.35 -11.19 6.97
N ARG A 136 -11.64 -11.28 5.83
CA ARG A 136 -11.62 -12.49 4.98
C ARG A 136 -10.86 -13.66 5.62
N LEU A 137 -9.87 -13.38 6.48
CA LEU A 137 -9.10 -14.41 7.18
C LEU A 137 -9.82 -15.02 8.37
N ALA A 138 -10.91 -14.42 8.87
CA ALA A 138 -11.67 -14.94 10.02
C ALA A 138 -12.20 -16.37 9.81
N GLY A 139 -12.54 -16.74 8.57
CA GLY A 139 -12.96 -18.09 8.20
C GLY A 139 -11.82 -19.09 7.99
N ARG A 140 -10.56 -18.67 8.19
CA ARG A 140 -9.33 -19.45 7.96
C ARG A 140 -9.31 -20.16 6.59
N PRO A 141 -9.53 -19.44 5.48
CA PRO A 141 -9.57 -20.04 4.15
C PRO A 141 -8.19 -20.59 3.75
N SER A 142 -8.14 -21.39 2.68
CA SER A 142 -6.90 -21.54 1.93
C SER A 142 -6.57 -20.21 1.23
N VAL A 143 -5.30 -19.83 1.25
CA VAL A 143 -4.81 -18.55 0.73
C VAL A 143 -3.70 -18.80 -0.28
N VAL A 144 -3.83 -18.23 -1.48
CA VAL A 144 -2.71 -18.08 -2.41
C VAL A 144 -2.21 -16.64 -2.36
N VAL A 145 -0.93 -16.45 -2.08
CA VAL A 145 -0.27 -15.15 -2.15
C VAL A 145 0.60 -15.14 -3.41
N VAL A 146 0.42 -14.17 -4.30
CA VAL A 146 1.22 -14.03 -5.52
C VAL A 146 2.24 -12.91 -5.35
N GLY A 147 3.53 -13.26 -5.35
CA GLY A 147 4.66 -12.35 -5.21
C GLY A 147 5.56 -12.69 -4.02
N GLY A 148 6.77 -13.17 -4.27
CA GLY A 148 7.75 -13.56 -3.23
C GLY A 148 8.59 -12.41 -2.65
N GLY A 149 8.10 -11.17 -2.71
CA GLY A 149 8.76 -10.01 -2.11
C GLY A 149 8.53 -9.89 -0.60
N PRO A 150 9.06 -8.83 0.05
CA PRO A 150 8.87 -8.60 1.49
C PRO A 150 7.41 -8.62 1.91
N LEU A 151 6.56 -7.86 1.21
CA LEU A 151 5.13 -7.78 1.52
C LEU A 151 4.43 -9.15 1.38
N GLY A 152 4.73 -9.89 0.31
CA GLY A 152 4.13 -11.21 0.10
C GLY A 152 4.54 -12.23 1.17
N MET A 153 5.79 -12.22 1.60
CA MET A 153 6.27 -13.04 2.72
C MET A 153 5.66 -12.64 4.06
N GLU A 154 5.50 -11.33 4.33
CA GLU A 154 4.82 -10.84 5.54
C GLU A 154 3.34 -11.25 5.56
N ILE A 155 2.62 -11.09 4.45
CA ILE A 155 1.23 -11.53 4.32
C ILE A 155 1.12 -13.04 4.50
N ALA A 156 1.97 -13.82 3.82
CA ALA A 156 1.96 -15.28 3.92
C ALA A 156 2.20 -15.76 5.37
N SER A 157 3.16 -15.15 6.07
CA SER A 157 3.42 -15.42 7.48
C SER A 157 2.24 -15.02 8.37
N GLY A 158 1.59 -13.88 8.06
CA GLY A 158 0.35 -13.42 8.68
C GLY A 158 -0.79 -14.41 8.58
N CYS A 159 -1.05 -14.90 7.37
CA CYS A 159 -2.09 -15.89 7.12
C CYS A 159 -1.80 -17.22 7.83
N LEU A 160 -0.54 -17.67 7.86
CA LEU A 160 -0.15 -18.88 8.61
C LEU A 160 -0.40 -18.71 10.11
N ALA A 161 -0.02 -17.57 10.70
CA ALA A 161 -0.28 -17.28 12.11
C ALA A 161 -1.78 -17.22 12.43
N ALA A 162 -2.61 -16.77 11.48
CA ALA A 162 -4.07 -16.79 11.59
C ALA A 162 -4.68 -18.21 11.43
N GLY A 163 -3.86 -19.24 11.15
CA GLY A 163 -4.29 -20.63 11.00
C GLY A 163 -4.81 -20.99 9.61
N CYS A 164 -4.48 -20.21 8.58
CA CYS A 164 -4.83 -20.52 7.19
C CYS A 164 -3.84 -21.52 6.57
N THR A 165 -4.29 -22.26 5.55
CA THR A 165 -3.37 -22.98 4.65
C THR A 165 -2.86 -22.03 3.58
N VAL A 166 -1.54 -21.89 3.41
CA VAL A 166 -0.96 -20.85 2.57
C VAL A 166 -0.03 -21.41 1.50
N THR A 167 -0.26 -20.98 0.26
CA THR A 167 0.64 -21.19 -0.88
C THR A 167 1.16 -19.84 -1.36
N LEU A 168 2.48 -19.65 -1.39
CA LEU A 168 3.14 -18.50 -1.96
C LEU A 168 3.64 -18.83 -3.36
N VAL A 169 3.21 -18.05 -4.35
CA VAL A 169 3.70 -18.12 -5.73
C VAL A 169 4.79 -17.06 -5.91
N SER A 170 5.96 -17.46 -6.38
CA SER A 170 7.12 -16.59 -6.56
C SER A 170 7.85 -16.93 -7.87
N GLN A 171 8.53 -15.93 -8.44
CA GLN A 171 9.54 -16.17 -9.48
C GLN A 171 10.87 -16.42 -8.77
N GLY A 172 11.32 -17.68 -8.75
CA GLY A 172 12.48 -18.11 -7.99
C GLY A 172 12.28 -18.02 -6.47
N LEU A 173 13.41 -18.12 -5.74
CA LEU A 173 13.42 -18.11 -4.28
C LEU A 173 12.96 -16.74 -3.73
N PRO A 174 11.92 -16.69 -2.88
CA PRO A 174 11.43 -15.46 -2.27
C PRO A 174 12.53 -14.66 -1.56
N LEU A 175 12.41 -13.32 -1.54
CA LEU A 175 13.33 -12.36 -0.91
C LEU A 175 14.76 -12.29 -1.49
N THR A 176 15.06 -13.04 -2.57
CA THR A 176 16.42 -13.07 -3.14
C THR A 176 16.91 -11.68 -3.56
N VAL A 177 16.06 -10.84 -4.12
CA VAL A 177 16.43 -9.47 -4.54
C VAL A 177 16.83 -8.60 -3.35
N GLN A 178 16.21 -8.79 -2.19
CA GLN A 178 16.40 -7.96 -1.00
C GLN A 178 17.51 -8.47 -0.08
N LEU A 179 17.66 -9.78 0.04
CA LEU A 179 18.51 -10.43 1.05
C LEU A 179 19.65 -11.27 0.46
N GLY A 180 19.65 -11.51 -0.85
CA GLY A 180 20.52 -12.48 -1.50
C GLY A 180 20.13 -13.94 -1.20
N PRO A 181 20.70 -14.90 -1.94
CA PRO A 181 20.23 -16.30 -1.95
C PRO A 181 20.41 -17.03 -0.61
N TYR A 182 21.49 -16.74 0.13
CA TYR A 182 21.75 -17.41 1.41
C TYR A 182 20.70 -17.07 2.47
N LEU A 183 20.50 -15.77 2.73
CA LEU A 183 19.52 -15.33 3.72
C LEU A 183 18.10 -15.65 3.26
N ALA A 184 17.78 -15.46 1.97
CA ALA A 184 16.51 -15.89 1.40
C ALA A 184 16.22 -17.38 1.71
N GLY A 185 17.21 -18.26 1.55
CA GLY A 185 17.09 -19.68 1.87
C GLY A 185 16.77 -19.94 3.35
N VAL A 186 17.42 -19.21 4.26
CA VAL A 186 17.16 -19.30 5.71
C VAL A 186 15.72 -18.88 6.04
N PHE A 187 15.25 -17.73 5.53
CA PHE A 187 13.89 -17.26 5.79
C PHE A 187 12.82 -18.17 5.19
N VAL A 188 13.02 -18.62 3.95
CA VAL A 188 12.07 -19.51 3.27
C VAL A 188 12.06 -20.90 3.92
N GLY A 189 13.21 -21.41 4.37
CA GLY A 189 13.29 -22.64 5.16
C GLY A 189 12.46 -22.55 6.44
N ALA A 190 12.66 -21.50 7.22
CA ALA A 190 11.91 -21.26 8.45
C ALA A 190 10.40 -21.03 8.21
N ALA A 191 10.00 -20.53 7.04
CA ALA A 191 8.59 -20.39 6.65
C ALA A 191 7.98 -21.75 6.25
N ARG A 192 8.73 -22.59 5.52
CA ARG A 192 8.33 -23.95 5.15
C ARG A 192 8.15 -24.85 6.36
N GLU A 193 9.04 -24.75 7.35
CA GLU A 193 8.90 -25.44 8.64
C GLU A 193 7.61 -25.07 9.39
N ARG A 194 7.08 -23.86 9.15
CA ARG A 194 5.79 -23.38 9.67
C ARG A 194 4.60 -23.73 8.77
N GLY A 195 4.80 -24.50 7.71
CA GLY A 195 3.74 -24.98 6.82
C GLY A 195 3.51 -24.13 5.55
N LEU A 196 4.39 -23.17 5.23
CA LEU A 196 4.28 -22.44 3.96
C LEU A 196 4.58 -23.36 2.77
N THR A 197 3.65 -23.47 1.83
CA THR A 197 3.95 -24.03 0.50
C THR A 197 4.50 -22.93 -0.38
N VAL A 198 5.63 -23.15 -1.04
CA VAL A 198 6.21 -22.19 -2.00
C VAL A 198 6.26 -22.83 -3.38
N VAL A 199 5.63 -22.18 -4.34
CA VAL A 199 5.59 -22.59 -5.74
C VAL A 199 6.41 -21.60 -6.56
N ASP A 200 7.37 -22.14 -7.31
CA ASP A 200 8.20 -21.39 -8.25
C ASP A 200 7.57 -21.50 -9.65
N THR A 201 7.32 -20.36 -10.28
CA THR A 201 6.84 -20.30 -11.67
C THR A 201 7.30 -19.02 -12.35
N GLU A 202 7.43 -19.05 -13.68
CA GLU A 202 7.80 -17.88 -14.47
C GLU A 202 6.72 -16.80 -14.44
N SER A 203 5.44 -17.17 -14.39
CA SER A 203 4.35 -16.20 -14.35
C SER A 203 3.10 -16.79 -13.73
N ALA A 204 2.23 -15.91 -13.24
CA ALA A 204 0.94 -16.27 -12.69
C ALA A 204 -0.09 -15.24 -13.13
N ARG A 205 -1.28 -15.72 -13.50
CA ARG A 205 -2.44 -14.87 -13.81
C ARG A 205 -3.64 -15.29 -12.97
N LEU A 206 -4.55 -14.35 -12.76
CA LEU A 206 -5.83 -14.62 -12.10
C LEU A 206 -6.91 -14.94 -13.15
N GLU A 207 -7.73 -15.95 -12.86
CA GLU A 207 -8.94 -16.27 -13.62
C GLU A 207 -10.19 -16.15 -12.72
N GLY A 208 -11.27 -15.58 -13.28
CA GLY A 208 -12.50 -15.19 -12.58
C GLY A 208 -13.72 -16.07 -12.89
N PRO A 209 -14.91 -15.71 -12.37
CA PRO A 209 -15.43 -16.24 -11.12
C PRO A 209 -16.40 -17.42 -11.29
N GLU A 210 -16.47 -18.07 -12.46
CA GLU A 210 -17.36 -19.24 -12.63
C GLU A 210 -17.09 -20.33 -11.58
N HIS A 211 -15.90 -20.34 -10.98
CA HIS A 211 -15.45 -21.34 -10.01
C HIS A 211 -14.69 -20.77 -8.79
N GLY A 212 -14.78 -19.47 -8.52
CA GLY A 212 -13.98 -18.79 -7.48
C GLY A 212 -12.61 -18.29 -7.96
N PRO A 213 -11.81 -17.65 -7.09
CA PRO A 213 -10.53 -17.05 -7.48
C PRO A 213 -9.48 -18.14 -7.73
N ARG A 214 -9.00 -18.22 -8.98
CA ARG A 214 -8.00 -19.19 -9.42
C ARG A 214 -6.70 -18.49 -9.84
N VAL A 215 -5.57 -19.11 -9.52
CA VAL A 215 -4.26 -18.69 -10.01
C VAL A 215 -3.77 -19.71 -11.02
N VAL A 216 -3.56 -19.30 -12.27
CA VAL A 216 -2.99 -20.15 -13.31
C VAL A 216 -1.52 -19.80 -13.49
N LEU A 217 -0.68 -20.81 -13.31
CA LEU A 217 0.77 -20.71 -13.43
C LEU A 217 1.20 -20.82 -14.90
N ALA A 218 2.45 -20.48 -15.20
CA ALA A 218 2.98 -20.46 -16.58
C ALA A 218 2.83 -21.82 -17.28
N GLU A 219 3.05 -22.90 -16.54
CA GLU A 219 2.99 -24.29 -17.01
C GLU A 219 1.56 -24.86 -17.09
N GLY A 220 0.54 -24.06 -16.77
CA GLY A 220 -0.87 -24.44 -16.84
C GLY A 220 -1.45 -25.06 -15.56
N THR A 221 -0.63 -25.26 -14.53
CA THR A 221 -1.11 -25.65 -13.20
C THR A 221 -2.10 -24.61 -12.68
N VAL A 222 -3.21 -25.07 -12.10
CA VAL A 222 -4.24 -24.22 -11.49
C VAL A 222 -4.20 -24.40 -9.97
N LEU A 223 -4.02 -23.29 -9.25
CA LEU A 223 -4.14 -23.23 -7.80
C LEU A 223 -5.51 -22.66 -7.44
N GLU A 224 -6.30 -23.44 -6.70
CA GLU A 224 -7.59 -23.00 -6.16
C GLU A 224 -7.42 -22.60 -4.69
N ALA A 225 -8.04 -21.49 -4.31
CA ALA A 225 -8.04 -21.03 -2.92
C ALA A 225 -9.32 -20.27 -2.57
N GLY A 226 -9.66 -20.25 -1.28
CA GLY A 226 -10.74 -19.40 -0.77
C GLY A 226 -10.40 -17.91 -0.82
N LEU A 227 -9.11 -17.58 -0.94
CA LEU A 227 -8.61 -16.21 -1.04
C LEU A 227 -7.34 -16.15 -1.90
N VAL A 228 -7.25 -15.15 -2.78
CA VAL A 228 -6.02 -14.82 -3.50
C VAL A 228 -5.61 -13.39 -3.18
N VAL A 229 -4.33 -13.21 -2.80
CA VAL A 229 -3.75 -11.91 -2.48
C VAL A 229 -2.59 -11.60 -3.43
N SER A 230 -2.68 -10.49 -4.15
CA SER A 230 -1.62 -9.99 -5.03
C SER A 230 -0.67 -9.08 -4.26
N ALA A 231 0.62 -9.43 -4.26
CA ALA A 231 1.72 -8.66 -3.69
C ALA A 231 2.86 -8.50 -4.73
N VAL A 232 2.49 -8.10 -5.94
CA VAL A 232 3.37 -8.09 -7.13
C VAL A 232 4.03 -6.74 -7.41
N GLY A 233 4.27 -5.97 -6.35
CA GLY A 233 4.89 -4.64 -6.40
C GLY A 233 3.88 -3.49 -6.46
N ASP A 234 4.40 -2.29 -6.69
CA ASP A 234 3.64 -1.05 -6.66
C ASP A 234 3.72 -0.28 -7.99
N VAL A 235 2.82 0.69 -8.16
CA VAL A 235 2.82 1.67 -9.26
C VAL A 235 2.74 3.08 -8.66
N PRO A 236 3.69 3.99 -8.99
CA PRO A 236 3.63 5.38 -8.53
C PRO A 236 2.33 6.07 -8.94
N ASN A 237 1.76 6.87 -8.02
CA ASN A 237 0.52 7.61 -8.25
C ASN A 237 0.83 8.96 -8.90
N THR A 238 1.13 8.93 -10.20
CA THR A 238 1.53 10.10 -11.01
C THR A 238 0.56 10.40 -12.15
N GLU A 239 -0.45 9.56 -12.39
CA GLU A 239 -1.40 9.69 -13.49
C GLU A 239 -2.25 10.97 -13.44
N TRP A 240 -2.43 11.56 -12.26
CA TRP A 240 -3.20 12.79 -12.05
C TRP A 240 -2.41 14.07 -12.39
N LEU A 241 -1.12 13.95 -12.73
CA LEU A 241 -0.29 15.10 -13.12
C LEU A 241 -0.48 15.52 -14.59
N ALA A 242 -1.28 14.77 -15.35
CA ALA A 242 -1.46 14.91 -16.80
C ALA A 242 -2.44 16.02 -17.20
#